data_AF-A0A1X0P5W6-F1
#
_entry.id   AF-A0A1X0P5W6-F1
#
_cell.length_a   1.000
_cell.length_b   1.000
_cell.length_c   1.000
_cell.angle_alpha   90.00
_cell.angle_beta   90.00
_cell.angle_gamma   90.00
#
_symmetry.space_group_name_H-M   'P 1'
#
loop_
_entity.id
_entity.type
_entity.pdbx_description
1 polymer ?
#
loop_
_entity_poly.entity_id
_entity_poly.type
_entity_poly.pdbx_seq_one_letter_code
_entity_poly.pdbx_strand_id
1 'polypeptide(L)'
;MTTKGTIRFEDLGEPVQRLLKSLRGGYTEEDMALLEYVSVKDMAKIYGEMCNDRHVEEIWQELRMALQTRREQAARREAELLSRQQRLELECEAEAREKAAEAAEKEAREEREEEEEEEAARQRAERRRRRREARARELQEEQEALAAERAKHNAAKTNKNKSQKKAWEEYVASHPLEFSRETKQEIQQTRVEHNMKAPPQASSDLLNRTYTPKCPKCGTRFVTPPQQWDCPICLRRHRQHIKVWQPDDSSPACMICHSSIGRFSRHHCRSCGRLVCNQCSDSRGLIPALGFNEATKICDDCANMVTQSST
;
A
#
# COMPACT_ATOMS: atom_id res chain seq x y z
N MET A 1 40.19 23.09 -24.36
CA MET A 1 41.53 23.54 -24.78
C MET A 1 41.39 24.39 -26.03
N THR A 2 41.18 25.70 -25.86
CA THR A 2 41.29 26.65 -26.97
C THR A 2 42.76 26.76 -27.33
N THR A 3 43.11 26.36 -28.55
CA THR A 3 44.43 26.61 -29.12
C THR A 3 44.69 28.11 -29.05
N LYS A 4 45.56 28.56 -28.13
CA LYS A 4 46.07 29.95 -28.10
C LYS A 4 46.70 30.20 -29.47
N GLY A 5 46.01 30.96 -30.30
CA GLY A 5 46.44 31.24 -31.66
C GLY A 5 47.67 32.12 -31.61
N THR A 6 48.75 31.70 -32.28
CA THR A 6 49.93 32.53 -32.46
C THR A 6 49.51 33.82 -33.16
N ILE A 7 49.61 34.96 -32.47
CA ILE A 7 49.29 36.27 -33.05
C ILE A 7 50.24 36.51 -34.22
N ARG A 8 49.68 36.75 -35.42
CA ARG A 8 50.49 37.06 -36.59
C ARG A 8 50.98 38.50 -36.51
N PHE A 9 52.14 38.77 -37.09
CA PHE A 9 52.71 40.12 -37.10
C PHE A 9 51.75 41.16 -37.72
N GLU A 10 51.02 40.76 -38.75
CA GLU A 10 50.06 41.63 -39.45
C GLU A 10 48.86 42.03 -38.56
N ASP A 11 48.55 41.25 -37.54
CA ASP A 11 47.42 41.47 -36.62
C ASP A 11 47.79 42.39 -35.45
N LEU A 12 49.08 42.75 -35.33
CA LEU A 12 49.55 43.68 -34.30
C LEU A 12 49.12 45.10 -34.63
N GLY A 13 48.83 45.90 -33.61
CA GLY A 13 48.61 47.33 -33.81
C GLY A 13 49.85 48.00 -34.41
N GLU A 14 49.63 48.99 -35.28
CA GLU A 14 50.68 49.77 -35.96
C GLU A 14 51.86 50.20 -35.06
N PRO A 15 51.67 50.60 -33.78
CA PRO A 15 52.76 51.01 -32.90
C PRO A 15 53.70 49.87 -32.54
N VAL A 16 53.14 48.70 -32.26
CA VAL A 16 53.92 47.51 -31.91
C VAL A 16 54.66 47.04 -33.16
N GLN A 17 54.00 47.06 -34.33
CA GLN A 17 54.68 46.77 -35.59
C GLN A 17 55.84 47.75 -35.87
N ARG A 18 55.64 49.04 -35.63
CA ARG A 18 56.67 50.08 -35.81
C ARG A 18 57.82 49.93 -34.82
N LEU A 19 57.52 49.67 -33.55
CA LEU A 19 58.50 49.38 -32.51
C LEU A 19 59.35 48.16 -32.91
N LEU A 20 58.71 47.05 -33.27
CA LEU A 20 59.38 45.81 -33.68
C LEU A 20 60.24 45.98 -34.94
N LYS A 21 59.75 46.70 -35.96
CA LYS A 21 60.51 47.02 -37.18
C LYS A 21 61.74 47.88 -36.91
N SER A 22 61.73 48.65 -35.82
CA SER A 22 62.81 49.59 -35.47
C SER A 22 63.91 48.95 -34.60
N LEU A 23 63.71 47.70 -34.14
CA LEU A 23 64.69 46.98 -33.34
C LEU A 23 65.81 46.40 -34.20
N ARG A 24 67.06 46.82 -33.96
CA ARG A 24 68.23 46.32 -34.72
C ARG A 24 68.55 44.84 -34.48
N GLY A 25 68.12 44.27 -33.36
CA GLY A 25 68.35 42.86 -32.99
C GLY A 25 67.24 41.89 -33.41
N GLY A 26 66.17 42.37 -34.05
CA GLY A 26 64.99 41.55 -34.38
C GLY A 26 64.19 41.10 -33.16
N TYR A 27 63.23 40.21 -33.37
CA TYR A 27 62.37 39.61 -32.34
C TYR A 27 62.28 38.09 -32.53
N THR A 28 62.06 37.35 -31.44
CA THR A 28 61.95 35.88 -31.45
C THR A 28 60.50 35.39 -31.55
N GLU A 29 60.28 34.10 -31.79
CA GLU A 29 58.92 33.52 -31.71
C GLU A 29 58.34 33.60 -30.29
N GLU A 30 59.19 33.48 -29.27
CA GLU A 30 58.80 33.67 -27.87
C GLU A 30 58.34 35.10 -27.59
N ASP A 31 59.00 36.08 -28.22
CA ASP A 31 58.62 37.48 -28.16
C ASP A 31 57.25 37.74 -28.80
N MET A 32 56.96 37.09 -29.94
CA MET A 32 55.66 37.17 -30.58
C MET A 32 54.55 36.54 -29.74
N ALA A 33 54.83 35.44 -29.04
CA ALA A 33 53.88 34.81 -28.13
C ALA A 33 53.53 35.68 -26.91
N LEU A 34 54.44 36.54 -26.45
CA LEU A 34 54.17 37.46 -25.34
C LEU A 34 53.15 38.55 -25.70
N LEU A 35 53.01 38.86 -27.00
CA LEU A 35 52.12 39.93 -27.45
C LEU A 35 50.64 39.61 -27.22
N GLU A 36 50.28 38.35 -26.95
CA GLU A 36 48.93 37.94 -26.51
C GLU A 36 48.53 38.58 -25.17
N TYR A 37 49.51 38.99 -24.37
CA TYR A 37 49.30 39.59 -23.05
C TYR A 37 49.39 41.12 -23.06
N VAL A 38 49.51 41.73 -24.24
CA VAL A 38 49.55 43.19 -24.41
C VAL A 38 48.20 43.78 -24.06
N SER A 39 48.22 44.76 -23.17
CA SER A 39 47.02 45.51 -22.78
C SER A 39 46.94 46.83 -23.53
N VAL A 40 45.74 47.41 -23.57
CA VAL A 40 45.51 48.76 -24.11
C VAL A 40 46.40 49.81 -23.42
N LYS A 41 46.73 49.61 -22.13
CA LYS A 41 47.63 50.49 -21.37
C LYS A 41 49.07 50.43 -21.89
N ASP A 42 49.54 49.27 -22.32
CA ASP A 42 50.89 49.15 -22.90
C ASP A 42 50.94 49.79 -24.27
N MET A 43 49.90 49.61 -25.08
CA MET A 43 49.78 50.28 -26.38
C MET A 43 49.89 51.81 -26.21
N ALA A 44 49.16 52.38 -25.24
CA ALA A 44 49.23 53.80 -24.93
C ALA A 44 50.62 54.24 -24.43
N LYS A 45 51.29 53.41 -23.61
CA LYS A 45 52.65 53.67 -23.12
C LYS A 45 53.66 53.70 -24.28
N ILE A 46 53.59 52.74 -25.21
CA ILE A 46 54.44 52.67 -26.40
C ILE A 46 54.27 53.94 -27.26
N TYR A 47 53.03 54.35 -27.53
CA TYR A 47 52.75 55.59 -28.26
C TYR A 47 53.37 56.83 -27.60
N GLY A 48 53.26 56.94 -26.27
CA GLY A 48 53.79 58.09 -25.53
C GLY A 48 55.32 58.13 -25.52
N GLU A 49 55.97 56.98 -25.33
CA GLU A 49 57.43 56.91 -25.19
C GLU A 49 58.17 57.02 -26.53
N MET A 50 57.60 56.50 -27.62
CA MET A 50 58.17 56.67 -28.96
C MET A 50 58.12 58.13 -29.44
N CYS A 51 57.19 58.95 -28.93
CA CYS A 51 57.13 60.38 -29.22
C CYS A 51 58.18 61.21 -28.47
N ASN A 52 58.85 60.63 -27.46
CA ASN A 52 59.81 61.33 -26.59
C ASN A 52 61.29 60.95 -26.89
N ASP A 53 61.59 60.43 -28.08
CA ASP A 53 62.94 60.03 -28.54
C ASP A 53 63.70 59.05 -27.62
N ARG A 54 62.97 58.27 -26.80
CA ARG A 54 63.56 57.23 -25.94
C ARG A 54 64.06 56.05 -26.80
N HIS A 55 65.14 55.39 -26.36
CA HIS A 55 65.72 54.25 -27.07
C HIS A 55 64.70 53.10 -27.21
N VAL A 56 64.43 52.71 -28.46
CA VAL A 56 63.45 51.68 -28.83
C VAL A 56 63.71 50.35 -28.12
N GLU A 57 64.98 50.00 -27.95
CA GLU A 57 65.43 48.79 -27.25
C GLU A 57 65.04 48.79 -25.77
N GLU A 58 65.07 49.93 -25.08
CA GLU A 58 64.68 50.03 -23.67
C GLU A 58 63.16 49.90 -23.51
N ILE A 59 62.39 50.56 -24.39
CA ILE A 59 60.93 50.48 -24.43
C ILE A 59 60.50 49.02 -24.64
N TRP A 60 61.17 48.33 -25.57
CA TRP A 60 60.92 46.92 -25.86
C TRP A 60 61.29 46.00 -24.70
N GLN A 61 62.42 46.22 -24.04
CA GLN A 61 62.83 45.41 -22.88
C GLN A 61 61.85 45.57 -21.70
N GLU A 62 61.42 46.78 -21.37
CA GLU A 62 60.42 47.01 -20.32
C GLU A 62 59.10 46.34 -20.65
N LEU A 63 58.64 46.47 -21.89
CA LEU A 63 57.43 45.82 -22.36
C LEU A 63 57.56 44.30 -22.27
N ARG A 64 58.65 43.72 -22.77
CA ARG A 64 58.92 42.27 -22.72
C ARG A 64 58.87 41.75 -21.28
N MET A 65 59.52 42.41 -20.33
CA MET A 65 59.50 42.03 -18.92
C MET A 65 58.08 42.11 -18.31
N ALA A 66 57.33 43.16 -18.64
CA ALA A 66 55.96 43.32 -18.17
C ALA A 66 55.02 42.22 -18.73
N LEU A 67 55.18 41.86 -20.00
CA LEU A 67 54.41 40.80 -20.65
C LEU A 67 54.77 39.41 -20.11
N GLN A 68 56.07 39.13 -19.88
CA GLN A 68 56.52 37.89 -19.23
C GLN A 68 55.91 37.73 -17.85
N THR A 69 55.95 38.80 -17.03
CA THR A 69 55.34 38.80 -15.69
C THR A 69 53.84 38.50 -15.77
N ARG A 70 53.11 39.09 -16.72
CA ARG A 70 51.67 38.81 -16.89
C ARG A 70 51.38 37.41 -17.40
N ARG A 71 52.20 36.88 -18.31
CA ARG A 71 52.11 35.49 -18.77
C ARG A 71 52.28 34.53 -17.60
N GLU A 72 53.26 34.76 -16.74
CA GLU A 72 53.45 33.95 -15.52
C GLU A 72 52.27 34.09 -14.55
N GLN A 73 51.77 35.30 -14.33
CA GLN A 73 50.59 35.51 -13.47
C GLN A 73 49.34 34.83 -14.03
N ALA A 74 49.13 34.89 -15.35
CA ALA A 74 48.03 34.20 -16.02
C ALA A 74 48.17 32.68 -15.89
N ALA A 75 49.37 32.13 -16.09
CA ALA A 75 49.64 30.71 -15.92
C ALA A 75 49.42 30.25 -14.47
N ARG A 76 49.82 31.05 -13.47
CA ARG A 76 49.55 30.76 -12.04
C ARG A 76 48.06 30.74 -11.74
N ARG A 77 47.30 31.71 -12.25
CA ARG A 77 45.83 31.76 -12.09
C ARG A 77 45.15 30.57 -12.76
N GLU A 78 45.59 30.19 -13.96
CA GLU A 78 45.08 29.03 -14.68
C GLU A 78 45.35 27.72 -13.90
N ALA A 79 46.55 27.56 -13.34
CA ALA A 79 46.89 26.43 -12.48
C ALA A 79 46.07 26.41 -11.19
N GLU A 80 45.84 27.56 -10.55
CA GLU A 80 45.00 27.67 -9.35
C GLU A 80 43.54 27.30 -9.64
N LEU A 81 42.99 27.78 -10.76
CA LEU A 81 41.63 27.43 -11.19
C LEU A 81 41.50 25.94 -11.49
N LEU A 82 42.47 25.33 -12.16
CA LEU A 82 42.47 23.90 -12.44
C LEU A 82 42.54 23.08 -11.15
N SER A 83 43.41 23.47 -10.22
CA SER A 83 43.50 22.81 -8.90
C SER A 83 42.20 22.94 -8.10
N ARG A 84 41.57 24.13 -8.13
CA ARG A 84 40.25 24.34 -7.50
C ARG A 84 39.17 23.49 -8.15
N GLN A 85 39.16 23.39 -9.48
CA GLN A 85 38.21 22.56 -10.22
C GLN A 85 38.37 21.08 -9.82
N GLN A 86 39.59 20.56 -9.83
CA GLN A 86 39.87 19.18 -9.40
C GLN A 86 39.41 18.91 -7.97
N ARG A 87 39.63 19.86 -7.05
CA ARG A 87 39.15 19.71 -5.66
C ARG A 87 37.61 19.65 -5.59
N LEU A 88 36.92 20.52 -6.33
CA LEU A 88 35.45 20.51 -6.39
C LEU A 88 34.90 19.23 -7.01
N GLU A 89 35.57 18.70 -8.04
CA GLU A 89 35.21 17.41 -8.66
C GLU A 89 35.36 16.26 -7.64
N LEU A 90 36.46 16.22 -6.89
CA LEU A 90 36.66 15.22 -5.83
C LEU A 90 35.65 15.36 -4.68
N GLU A 91 35.32 16.58 -4.27
CA GLU A 91 34.28 16.85 -3.26
C GLU A 91 32.91 16.36 -3.76
N CYS A 92 32.54 16.67 -5.01
CA CYS A 92 31.28 16.23 -5.61
C CYS A 92 31.21 14.70 -5.74
N GLU A 93 32.30 14.04 -6.13
CA GLU A 93 32.38 12.58 -6.16
C GLU A 93 32.26 11.96 -4.76
N ALA A 94 32.88 12.58 -3.74
CA ALA A 94 32.77 12.11 -2.37
C ALA A 94 31.34 12.21 -1.84
N GLU A 95 30.67 13.35 -2.05
CA GLU A 95 29.26 13.54 -1.70
C GLU A 95 28.34 12.54 -2.43
N ALA A 96 28.62 12.26 -3.71
CA ALA A 96 27.86 11.28 -4.47
C ALA A 96 28.01 9.86 -3.92
N ARG A 97 29.22 9.48 -3.49
CA ARG A 97 29.49 8.18 -2.85
C ARG A 97 28.81 8.06 -1.49
N GLU A 98 28.83 9.12 -0.68
CA GLU A 98 28.14 9.15 0.61
C GLU A 98 26.63 8.96 0.43
N LYS A 99 26.00 9.74 -0.46
CA LYS A 99 24.57 9.59 -0.78
C LYS A 99 24.22 8.20 -1.32
N ALA A 100 25.09 7.60 -2.12
CA ALA A 100 24.89 6.24 -2.62
C ALA A 100 24.97 5.20 -1.49
N ALA A 101 25.87 5.38 -0.53
CA ALA A 101 25.99 4.51 0.65
C ALA A 101 24.76 4.62 1.56
N GLU A 102 24.28 5.84 1.83
CA GLU A 102 23.05 6.07 2.60
C GLU A 102 21.82 5.44 1.93
N ALA A 103 21.71 5.56 0.60
CA ALA A 103 20.64 4.95 -0.16
C ALA A 103 20.68 3.41 -0.08
N ALA A 104 21.86 2.81 -0.21
CA ALA A 104 22.05 1.37 -0.10
C ALA A 104 21.76 0.86 1.32
N GLU A 105 22.10 1.61 2.37
CA GLU A 105 21.77 1.25 3.75
C GLU A 105 20.26 1.29 3.99
N LYS A 106 19.58 2.31 3.46
CA LYS A 106 18.12 2.44 3.52
C LYS A 106 17.42 1.30 2.81
N GLU A 107 17.85 0.95 1.60
CA GLU A 107 17.33 -0.18 0.83
C GLU A 107 17.51 -1.50 1.60
N ALA A 108 18.72 -1.77 2.11
CA ALA A 108 19.01 -2.95 2.91
C ALA A 108 18.20 -3.01 4.22
N ARG A 109 17.81 -1.86 4.78
CA ARG A 109 16.93 -1.80 5.95
C ARG A 109 15.48 -2.12 5.57
N GLU A 110 14.98 -1.58 4.46
CA GLU A 110 13.64 -1.85 3.96
C GLU A 110 13.47 -3.34 3.61
N GLU A 111 14.48 -3.96 2.99
CA GLU A 111 14.49 -5.41 2.71
C GLU A 111 14.41 -6.24 4.00
N ARG A 112 15.19 -5.88 5.04
CA ARG A 112 15.13 -6.57 6.35
C ARG A 112 13.76 -6.43 7.01
N GLU A 113 13.15 -5.25 6.96
CA GLU A 113 11.81 -5.02 7.50
C GLU A 113 10.75 -5.83 6.75
N GLU A 114 10.87 -5.97 5.43
CA GLU A 114 9.99 -6.80 4.60
C GLU A 114 10.14 -8.30 4.93
N GLU A 115 11.37 -8.79 5.07
CA GLU A 115 11.66 -10.18 5.48
C GLU A 115 11.07 -10.50 6.86
N GLU A 116 11.23 -9.61 7.84
CA GLU A 116 10.65 -9.75 9.17
C GLU A 116 9.11 -9.76 9.14
N GLU A 117 8.49 -8.90 8.33
CA GLU A 117 7.04 -8.88 8.15
C GLU A 117 6.53 -10.19 7.51
N GLU A 118 7.24 -10.69 6.50
CA GLU A 118 6.92 -11.94 5.83
C GLU A 118 7.04 -13.13 6.79
N GLU A 119 8.12 -13.19 7.59
CA GLU A 119 8.29 -14.24 8.60
C GLU A 119 7.17 -14.16 9.64
N ALA A 120 6.85 -12.97 10.15
CA ALA A 120 5.75 -12.77 11.07
C ALA A 120 4.40 -13.18 10.45
N ALA A 121 4.18 -12.94 9.16
CA ALA A 121 3.02 -13.41 8.42
C ALA A 121 2.98 -14.95 8.34
N ARG A 122 4.09 -15.60 8.01
CA ARG A 122 4.23 -17.08 7.99
C ARG A 122 3.93 -17.68 9.37
N GLN A 123 4.50 -17.13 10.44
CA GLN A 123 4.21 -17.58 11.81
C GLN A 123 2.74 -17.37 12.20
N ARG A 124 2.13 -16.24 11.80
CA ARG A 124 0.69 -15.98 12.00
C ARG A 124 -0.18 -17.00 11.25
N ALA A 125 0.18 -17.34 10.01
CA ALA A 125 -0.51 -18.35 9.21
C ALA A 125 -0.39 -19.75 9.84
N GLU A 126 0.80 -20.12 10.31
CA GLU A 126 1.01 -21.40 11.00
C GLU A 126 0.21 -21.49 12.30
N ARG A 127 0.20 -20.42 13.12
CA ARG A 127 -0.65 -20.35 14.32
C ARG A 127 -2.13 -20.52 13.98
N ARG A 128 -2.61 -19.92 12.89
CA ARG A 128 -3.99 -20.10 12.40
C ARG A 128 -4.27 -21.55 11.97
N ARG A 129 -3.32 -22.18 11.26
CA ARG A 129 -3.42 -23.60 10.85
C ARG A 129 -3.53 -24.51 12.07
N ARG A 130 -2.62 -24.39 13.04
CA ARG A 130 -2.64 -25.18 14.29
C ARG A 130 -3.96 -25.04 15.05
N ARG A 131 -4.54 -23.83 15.11
CA ARG A 131 -5.87 -23.60 15.71
C ARG A 131 -7.00 -24.29 14.96
N ARG A 132 -6.96 -24.31 13.62
CA ARG A 132 -7.95 -25.02 12.79
C ARG A 132 -7.86 -26.53 12.99
N GLU A 133 -6.64 -27.08 13.01
CA GLU A 133 -6.39 -28.49 13.26
C GLU A 133 -6.86 -28.90 14.67
N ALA A 134 -6.61 -28.08 15.69
CA ALA A 134 -7.11 -28.33 17.05
C ALA A 134 -8.64 -28.37 17.12
N ARG A 135 -9.33 -27.40 16.52
CA ARG A 135 -10.81 -27.40 16.45
C ARG A 135 -11.36 -28.59 15.67
N ALA A 136 -10.67 -29.02 14.62
CA ALA A 136 -11.08 -30.20 13.85
C ALA A 136 -11.01 -31.48 14.71
N ARG A 137 -9.97 -31.62 15.54
CA ARG A 137 -9.86 -32.73 16.51
C ARG A 137 -10.96 -32.69 17.57
N GLU A 138 -11.21 -31.53 18.17
CA GLU A 138 -12.31 -31.37 19.15
C GLU A 138 -13.68 -31.73 18.54
N LEU A 139 -13.95 -31.29 17.30
CA LEU A 139 -15.18 -31.64 16.60
C LEU A 139 -15.28 -33.13 16.31
N GLN A 140 -14.16 -33.79 15.99
CA GLN A 140 -14.13 -35.23 15.77
C GLN A 140 -14.42 -35.99 17.06
N GLU A 141 -13.81 -35.61 18.18
CA GLU A 141 -14.07 -36.22 19.50
C GLU A 141 -15.55 -36.06 19.91
N GLU A 142 -16.15 -34.89 19.66
CA GLU A 142 -17.58 -34.66 19.92
C GLU A 142 -18.47 -35.57 19.06
N GLN A 143 -18.15 -35.73 17.78
CA GLN A 143 -18.88 -36.62 16.87
C GLN A 143 -18.77 -38.09 17.30
N GLU A 144 -17.59 -38.54 17.70
CA GLU A 144 -17.36 -39.90 18.20
C GLU A 144 -18.13 -40.16 19.51
N ALA A 145 -18.15 -39.19 20.43
CA ALA A 145 -18.92 -39.28 21.67
C ALA A 145 -20.43 -39.37 21.41
N LEU A 146 -20.95 -38.53 20.50
CA LEU A 146 -22.36 -38.58 20.08
C LEU A 146 -22.71 -39.91 19.39
N ALA A 147 -21.81 -40.45 18.57
CA ALA A 147 -21.99 -41.74 17.93
C ALA A 147 -22.04 -42.88 18.96
N ALA A 148 -21.17 -42.85 19.97
CA ALA A 148 -21.15 -43.81 21.07
C ALA A 148 -22.46 -43.77 21.89
N GLU A 149 -22.96 -42.57 22.24
CA GLU A 149 -24.24 -42.43 22.94
C GLU A 149 -25.42 -42.94 22.09
N ARG A 150 -25.46 -42.63 20.79
CA ARG A 150 -26.47 -43.19 19.87
C ARG A 150 -26.40 -44.72 19.81
N ALA A 151 -25.20 -45.30 19.80
CA ALA A 151 -25.01 -46.74 19.82
C ALA A 151 -25.54 -47.38 21.11
N LYS A 152 -25.26 -46.78 22.28
CA LYS A 152 -25.81 -47.22 23.57
C LYS A 152 -27.34 -47.18 23.58
N HIS A 153 -27.94 -46.07 23.12
CA HIS A 153 -29.38 -45.94 23.05
C HIS A 153 -30.02 -46.98 22.11
N ASN A 154 -29.40 -47.22 20.96
CA ASN A 154 -29.85 -48.25 20.02
C ASN A 154 -29.75 -49.67 20.63
N ALA A 155 -28.66 -50.00 21.31
CA ALA A 155 -28.51 -51.28 22.00
C ALA A 155 -29.58 -51.47 23.09
N ALA A 156 -29.82 -50.45 23.91
CA ALA A 156 -30.87 -50.46 24.93
C ALA A 156 -32.26 -50.65 24.32
N LYS A 157 -32.58 -49.94 23.22
CA LYS A 157 -33.83 -50.10 22.48
C LYS A 157 -34.00 -51.52 21.93
N THR A 158 -32.92 -52.11 21.40
CA THR A 158 -32.93 -53.47 20.86
C THR A 158 -33.17 -54.52 21.95
N ASN A 159 -32.53 -54.37 23.11
CA ASN A 159 -32.76 -55.24 24.27
C ASN A 159 -34.17 -55.09 24.85
N LYS A 160 -34.70 -53.87 24.93
CA LYS A 160 -36.08 -53.61 25.37
C LYS A 160 -37.09 -54.27 24.44
N ASN A 161 -36.92 -54.16 23.12
CA ASN A 161 -37.77 -54.84 22.14
C ASN A 161 -37.70 -56.37 22.27
N LYS A 162 -36.50 -56.95 22.48
CA LYS A 162 -36.36 -58.40 22.72
C LYS A 162 -37.07 -58.86 23.99
N SER A 163 -36.95 -58.10 25.08
CA SER A 163 -37.65 -58.38 26.35
C SER A 163 -39.17 -58.28 26.21
N GLN A 164 -39.66 -57.22 25.55
CA GLN A 164 -41.10 -57.06 25.26
C GLN A 164 -41.63 -58.18 24.36
N LYS A 165 -40.88 -58.60 23.34
CA LYS A 165 -41.24 -59.73 22.47
C LYS A 165 -41.36 -61.03 23.26
N LYS A 166 -40.38 -61.32 24.12
CA LYS A 166 -40.40 -62.51 24.99
C LYS A 166 -41.59 -62.49 25.96
N ALA A 167 -41.85 -61.36 26.62
CA ALA A 167 -42.98 -61.21 27.53
C ALA A 167 -44.33 -61.39 26.80
N TRP A 168 -44.43 -60.90 25.56
CA TRP A 168 -45.61 -61.07 24.73
C TRP A 168 -45.80 -62.52 24.27
N GLU A 169 -44.73 -63.20 23.84
CA GLU A 169 -44.73 -64.62 23.48
C GLU A 169 -45.15 -65.51 24.66
N GLU A 170 -44.67 -65.22 25.87
CA GLU A 170 -45.01 -65.94 27.11
C GLU A 170 -46.46 -65.68 27.56
N TYR A 171 -46.96 -64.44 27.38
CA TYR A 171 -48.36 -64.10 27.62
C TYR A 171 -49.30 -64.84 26.66
N VAL A 172 -48.99 -64.87 25.35
CA VAL A 172 -49.79 -65.60 24.35
C VAL A 172 -49.78 -67.11 24.60
N ALA A 173 -48.67 -67.68 25.06
CA ALA A 173 -48.60 -69.10 25.40
C ALA A 173 -49.45 -69.46 26.63
N SER A 174 -49.54 -68.57 27.61
CA SER A 174 -50.31 -68.78 28.85
C SER A 174 -51.79 -68.40 28.74
N HIS A 175 -52.16 -67.63 27.70
CA HIS A 175 -53.54 -67.27 27.38
C HIS A 175 -53.83 -67.69 25.93
N PRO A 176 -54.02 -69.00 25.66
CA PRO A 176 -54.42 -69.46 24.34
C PRO A 176 -55.75 -68.79 24.00
N LEU A 177 -55.71 -67.87 23.05
CA LEU A 177 -56.93 -67.26 22.56
C LEU A 177 -57.72 -68.36 21.85
N GLU A 178 -58.77 -68.88 22.50
CA GLU A 178 -59.83 -69.62 21.83
C GLU A 178 -60.56 -68.64 20.92
N PHE A 179 -59.98 -68.40 19.75
CA PHE A 179 -60.75 -67.85 18.65
C PHE A 179 -61.77 -68.93 18.28
N SER A 180 -63.04 -68.69 18.62
CA SER A 180 -64.15 -69.43 18.02
C SER A 180 -63.93 -69.39 16.51
N ARG A 181 -63.83 -70.57 15.89
CA ARG A 181 -63.54 -70.75 14.46
C ARG A 181 -64.66 -70.23 13.54
N GLU A 182 -65.67 -69.57 14.10
CA GLU A 182 -66.94 -69.27 13.44
C GLU A 182 -67.03 -67.87 12.83
N THR A 183 -66.04 -66.99 13.01
CA THR A 183 -66.04 -65.67 12.35
C THR A 183 -64.73 -65.40 11.60
N LYS A 184 -64.71 -65.80 10.31
CA LYS A 184 -63.77 -65.26 9.32
C LYS A 184 -64.12 -63.79 9.07
N GLN A 185 -63.57 -62.87 9.87
CA GLN A 185 -63.57 -61.46 9.51
C GLN A 185 -62.34 -61.16 8.65
N GLU A 186 -62.57 -60.85 7.39
CA GLU A 186 -61.56 -60.44 6.42
C GLU A 186 -61.21 -58.97 6.67
N ILE A 187 -60.24 -58.72 7.57
CA ILE A 187 -59.77 -57.37 7.86
C ILE A 187 -58.91 -56.90 6.68
N GLN A 188 -59.49 -56.13 5.76
CA GLN A 188 -58.76 -55.48 4.69
C GLN A 188 -57.85 -54.37 5.24
N GLN A 189 -56.54 -54.63 5.28
CA GLN A 189 -55.55 -53.58 5.52
C GLN A 189 -55.52 -52.63 4.32
N THR A 190 -56.25 -51.53 4.42
CA THR A 190 -56.18 -50.47 3.42
C THR A 190 -54.97 -49.60 3.73
N ARG A 191 -54.00 -49.53 2.83
CA ARG A 191 -52.82 -48.68 2.98
C ARG A 191 -53.27 -47.23 2.81
N VAL A 192 -53.43 -46.51 3.92
CA VAL A 192 -53.78 -45.09 3.88
C VAL A 192 -52.51 -44.32 3.51
N GLU A 193 -52.49 -43.70 2.35
CA GLU A 193 -51.42 -42.78 1.99
C GLU A 193 -51.44 -41.60 2.96
N HIS A 194 -50.34 -41.41 3.69
CA HIS A 194 -50.14 -40.23 4.52
C HIS A 194 -50.03 -39.00 3.61
N ASN A 195 -51.17 -38.40 3.27
CA ASN A 195 -51.25 -37.15 2.52
C ASN A 195 -51.10 -35.93 3.44
N MET A 196 -50.36 -36.09 4.55
CA MET A 196 -49.84 -34.93 5.25
C MET A 196 -48.71 -34.40 4.39
N LYS A 197 -48.97 -33.27 3.70
CA LYS A 197 -47.97 -32.46 3.02
C LYS A 197 -46.67 -32.54 3.81
N ALA A 198 -45.71 -33.30 3.30
CA ALA A 198 -44.41 -33.39 3.92
C ALA A 198 -43.94 -31.95 4.19
N PRO A 199 -43.34 -31.64 5.36
CA PRO A 199 -42.70 -30.35 5.56
C PRO A 199 -41.83 -30.09 4.32
N PRO A 200 -41.99 -28.93 3.65
CA PRO A 200 -41.32 -28.70 2.37
C PRO A 200 -39.85 -29.02 2.53
N GLN A 201 -39.34 -29.90 1.67
CA GLN A 201 -37.94 -30.26 1.69
C GLN A 201 -37.15 -28.97 1.48
N ALA A 202 -36.26 -28.66 2.40
CA ALA A 202 -35.44 -27.46 2.34
C ALA A 202 -34.53 -27.57 1.11
N SER A 203 -34.97 -27.01 -0.01
CA SER A 203 -34.09 -26.76 -1.16
C SER A 203 -32.97 -25.84 -0.70
N SER A 204 -31.75 -26.06 -1.16
CA SER A 204 -30.62 -25.13 -0.95
C SER A 204 -30.92 -23.69 -1.38
N ASP A 205 -31.94 -23.50 -2.23
CA ASP A 205 -32.45 -22.20 -2.69
C ASP A 205 -33.49 -21.55 -1.76
N LEU A 206 -33.84 -22.16 -0.63
CA LEU A 206 -34.50 -21.47 0.48
C LEU A 206 -33.45 -20.66 1.25
N LEU A 207 -32.78 -19.74 0.54
CA LEU A 207 -32.04 -18.66 1.15
C LEU A 207 -33.00 -17.86 2.02
N ASN A 208 -32.91 -18.11 3.33
CA ASN A 208 -33.20 -17.21 4.43
C ASN A 208 -34.13 -16.04 4.06
N ARG A 209 -35.43 -16.32 4.01
CA ARG A 209 -36.49 -15.30 3.98
C ARG A 209 -36.49 -14.39 5.22
N THR A 210 -35.58 -14.62 6.17
CA THR A 210 -35.60 -14.02 7.51
C THR A 210 -34.98 -12.62 7.56
N TYR A 211 -34.21 -12.16 6.57
CA TYR A 211 -33.62 -10.82 6.68
C TYR A 211 -33.33 -10.14 5.34
N THR A 212 -34.30 -9.35 4.87
CA THR A 212 -34.15 -8.49 3.69
C THR A 212 -33.76 -7.07 4.13
N PRO A 213 -32.56 -6.55 3.81
CA PRO A 213 -32.16 -5.20 4.22
C PRO A 213 -33.15 -4.15 3.68
N LYS A 214 -33.55 -3.22 4.55
CA LYS A 214 -34.57 -2.19 4.29
C LYS A 214 -33.95 -0.79 4.34
N CYS A 215 -34.22 0.04 3.34
CA CYS A 215 -33.83 1.45 3.38
C CYS A 215 -34.63 2.19 4.46
N PRO A 216 -33.98 2.94 5.37
CA PRO A 216 -34.68 3.70 6.41
C PRO A 216 -35.49 4.88 5.86
N LYS A 217 -35.12 5.41 4.69
CA LYS A 217 -35.82 6.55 4.07
C LYS A 217 -37.01 6.14 3.19
N CYS A 218 -36.78 5.32 2.16
CA CYS A 218 -37.82 4.98 1.19
C CYS A 218 -38.54 3.65 1.48
N GLY A 219 -38.09 2.89 2.48
CA GLY A 219 -38.71 1.64 2.88
C GLY A 219 -38.50 0.46 1.93
N THR A 220 -37.80 0.64 0.81
CA THR A 220 -37.49 -0.43 -0.15
C THR A 220 -36.68 -1.54 0.51
N ARG A 221 -37.09 -2.79 0.26
CA ARG A 221 -36.39 -4.01 0.67
C ARG A 221 -35.56 -4.54 -0.49
N PHE A 222 -34.32 -4.95 -0.24
CA PHE A 222 -33.41 -5.43 -1.28
C PHE A 222 -33.15 -6.92 -1.15
N VAL A 223 -33.43 -7.67 -2.23
CA VAL A 223 -33.12 -9.12 -2.30
C VAL A 223 -31.61 -9.35 -2.31
N THR A 224 -30.87 -8.52 -3.04
CA THR A 224 -29.40 -8.48 -3.03
C THR A 224 -28.94 -7.23 -2.27
N PRO A 225 -27.97 -7.35 -1.34
CA PRO A 225 -27.42 -6.19 -0.64
C PRO A 225 -26.93 -5.12 -1.63
N PRO A 226 -27.29 -3.85 -1.45
CA PRO A 226 -26.78 -2.80 -2.31
C PRO A 226 -25.28 -2.57 -2.11
N GLN A 227 -24.58 -2.18 -3.17
CA GLN A 227 -23.15 -1.85 -3.09
C GLN A 227 -22.90 -0.74 -2.07
N GLN A 228 -21.85 -0.91 -1.27
CA GLN A 228 -21.46 0.00 -0.19
C GLN A 228 -22.58 0.31 0.82
N TRP A 229 -23.65 -0.49 0.82
CA TRP A 229 -24.88 -0.27 1.57
C TRP A 229 -25.63 1.02 1.20
N ASP A 230 -25.45 1.56 0.00
CA ASP A 230 -26.19 2.75 -0.46
C ASP A 230 -27.51 2.38 -1.12
N CYS A 231 -28.62 3.00 -0.70
CA CYS A 231 -29.92 2.78 -1.32
C CYS A 231 -29.96 3.33 -2.77
N PRO A 232 -30.03 2.47 -3.81
CA PRO A 232 -30.03 2.92 -5.20
C PRO A 232 -31.35 3.61 -5.59
N ILE A 233 -32.42 3.43 -4.82
CA ILE A 233 -33.70 4.09 -5.05
C ILE A 233 -33.65 5.54 -4.57
N CYS A 234 -33.12 5.78 -3.36
CA CYS A 234 -32.96 7.13 -2.83
C CYS A 234 -31.94 7.93 -3.63
N LEU A 235 -30.86 7.29 -4.08
CA LEU A 235 -29.88 7.95 -4.93
C LEU A 235 -30.52 8.40 -6.25
N ARG A 236 -31.29 7.52 -6.91
CA ARG A 236 -31.96 7.86 -8.18
C ARG A 236 -33.10 8.86 -8.03
N ARG A 237 -33.98 8.70 -7.03
CA ARG A 237 -35.20 9.50 -6.89
C ARG A 237 -34.98 10.83 -6.17
N HIS A 238 -34.05 10.87 -5.22
CA HIS A 238 -33.87 12.02 -4.33
C HIS A 238 -32.45 12.59 -4.35
N ARG A 239 -31.53 12.01 -5.13
CA ARG A 239 -30.09 12.37 -5.14
C ARG A 239 -29.47 12.38 -3.73
N GLN A 240 -29.89 11.44 -2.89
CA GLN A 240 -29.39 11.31 -1.52
C GLN A 240 -28.77 9.93 -1.29
N HIS A 241 -27.57 9.94 -0.71
CA HIS A 241 -26.85 8.75 -0.27
C HIS A 241 -27.41 8.28 1.07
N ILE A 242 -28.45 7.46 1.01
CA ILE A 242 -29.06 6.87 2.21
C ILE A 242 -28.44 5.51 2.46
N LYS A 243 -27.72 5.40 3.59
CA LYS A 243 -27.10 4.16 4.05
C LYS A 243 -28.16 3.19 4.57
N VAL A 244 -28.07 1.95 4.11
CA VAL A 244 -28.91 0.82 4.48
C VAL A 244 -28.20 0.07 5.60
N TRP A 245 -28.92 -0.24 6.68
CA TRP A 245 -28.32 -0.96 7.78
C TRP A 245 -27.93 -2.39 7.37
N GLN A 246 -26.66 -2.74 7.57
CA GLN A 246 -26.18 -4.09 7.31
C GLN A 246 -26.77 -5.07 8.34
N PRO A 247 -27.34 -6.21 7.91
CA PRO A 247 -27.81 -7.25 8.82
C PRO A 247 -26.66 -7.90 9.61
N ASP A 248 -26.88 -8.24 10.89
CA ASP A 248 -25.94 -8.98 11.73
C ASP A 248 -25.43 -10.29 11.08
N ASP A 249 -26.31 -11.03 10.42
CA ASP A 249 -25.98 -12.31 9.81
C ASP A 249 -25.50 -12.20 8.35
N SER A 250 -25.38 -10.98 7.81
CA SER A 250 -24.99 -10.78 6.40
C SER A 250 -23.52 -11.04 6.10
N SER A 251 -22.65 -10.98 7.11
CA SER A 251 -21.21 -11.22 6.96
C SER A 251 -20.64 -11.76 8.27
N PRO A 252 -19.78 -12.79 8.27
CA PRO A 252 -19.05 -13.22 9.46
C PRO A 252 -17.77 -12.40 9.73
N ALA A 253 -17.51 -11.32 8.97
CA ALA A 253 -16.26 -10.58 9.02
C ALA A 253 -16.46 -9.05 9.07
N CYS A 254 -15.46 -8.35 9.58
CA CYS A 254 -15.39 -6.89 9.63
C CYS A 254 -15.32 -6.30 8.21
N MET A 255 -16.10 -5.27 7.94
CA MET A 255 -16.09 -4.59 6.64
C MET A 255 -14.91 -3.62 6.46
N ILE A 256 -14.03 -3.49 7.46
CA ILE A 256 -12.79 -2.68 7.40
C ILE A 256 -11.58 -3.60 7.37
N CYS A 257 -11.32 -4.31 8.48
CA CYS A 257 -10.11 -5.15 8.59
C CYS A 257 -10.31 -6.60 8.13
N HIS A 258 -11.50 -6.99 7.68
CA HIS A 258 -11.85 -8.34 7.22
C HIS A 258 -11.61 -9.48 8.24
N SER A 259 -11.33 -9.15 9.49
CA SER A 259 -11.19 -10.13 10.57
C SER A 259 -12.55 -10.74 10.92
N SER A 260 -12.56 -12.02 11.31
CA SER A 260 -13.78 -12.72 11.72
C SER A 260 -14.41 -12.08 12.95
N ILE A 261 -15.71 -11.84 12.90
CA ILE A 261 -16.49 -11.28 14.00
C ILE A 261 -17.43 -12.37 14.54
N GLY A 262 -17.31 -12.69 15.81
CA GLY A 262 -18.26 -13.55 16.52
C GLY A 262 -19.58 -12.83 16.82
N ARG A 263 -20.67 -13.57 17.07
CA ARG A 263 -22.02 -13.02 17.29
C ARG A 263 -22.07 -11.89 18.33
N PHE A 264 -21.31 -11.98 19.41
CA PHE A 264 -21.28 -10.97 20.48
C PHE A 264 -20.31 -9.80 20.26
N SER A 265 -19.45 -9.89 19.24
CA SER A 265 -18.46 -8.86 18.88
C SER A 265 -18.88 -8.03 17.66
N ARG A 266 -20.14 -8.15 17.25
CA ARG A 266 -20.71 -7.42 16.10
C ARG A 266 -21.08 -6.01 16.52
N HIS A 267 -20.45 -5.05 15.86
CA HIS A 267 -20.83 -3.65 15.98
C HIS A 267 -21.22 -3.10 14.63
N HIS A 268 -22.03 -2.06 14.65
CA HIS A 268 -22.45 -1.38 13.44
C HIS A 268 -22.02 0.07 13.52
N CYS A 269 -21.51 0.59 12.41
CA CYS A 269 -21.28 2.02 12.29
C CYS A 269 -22.63 2.74 12.15
N ARG A 270 -22.92 3.73 12.99
CA ARG A 270 -24.18 4.50 12.90
C ARG A 270 -24.19 5.49 11.73
N SER A 271 -23.03 5.78 11.14
CA SER A 271 -22.90 6.62 9.94
C SER A 271 -23.12 5.83 8.65
N CYS A 272 -22.33 4.76 8.43
CA CYS A 272 -22.37 4.01 7.17
C CYS A 272 -23.20 2.71 7.22
N GLY A 273 -23.63 2.26 8.40
CA GLY A 273 -24.45 1.05 8.57
C GLY A 273 -23.70 -0.28 8.49
N ARG A 274 -22.38 -0.29 8.23
CA ARG A 274 -21.56 -1.50 8.05
C ARG A 274 -21.32 -2.27 9.36
N LEU A 275 -21.17 -3.59 9.25
CA LEU A 275 -20.69 -4.49 10.31
C LEU A 275 -19.18 -4.37 10.50
N VAL A 276 -18.75 -4.07 11.73
CA VAL A 276 -17.36 -3.81 12.10
C VAL A 276 -17.02 -4.45 13.44
N CYS A 277 -15.75 -4.80 13.64
CA CYS A 277 -15.25 -5.28 14.93
C CYS A 277 -15.06 -4.12 15.91
N ASN A 278 -14.78 -4.43 17.19
CA ASN A 278 -14.59 -3.38 18.19
C ASN A 278 -13.38 -2.50 17.87
N GLN A 279 -12.26 -3.08 17.42
CA GLN A 279 -11.06 -2.31 17.07
C GLN A 279 -11.32 -1.29 15.96
N CYS A 280 -12.09 -1.66 14.92
CA CYS A 280 -12.39 -0.77 13.80
C CYS A 280 -13.56 0.20 14.05
N SER A 281 -14.04 0.29 15.30
CA SER A 281 -15.16 1.14 15.69
C SER A 281 -14.97 1.79 17.06
N ASP A 282 -13.73 2.08 17.44
CA ASP A 282 -13.42 2.68 18.72
C ASP A 282 -13.83 4.17 18.77
N SER A 283 -13.85 4.80 17.60
CA SER A 283 -14.25 6.20 17.42
C SER A 283 -15.73 6.46 17.66
N ARG A 284 -16.05 7.66 18.18
CA ARG A 284 -17.41 8.19 18.27
C ARG A 284 -17.52 9.50 17.50
N GLY A 285 -18.68 9.74 16.88
CA GLY A 285 -18.95 10.98 16.16
C GLY A 285 -20.40 11.43 16.25
N LEU A 286 -20.61 12.74 16.13
CA LEU A 286 -21.94 13.35 16.03
C LEU A 286 -22.47 13.19 14.61
N ILE A 287 -23.73 12.80 14.46
CA ILE A 287 -24.37 12.63 13.14
C ILE A 287 -25.75 13.31 13.14
N PRO A 288 -25.81 14.65 13.20
CA PRO A 288 -27.08 15.38 13.26
C PRO A 288 -27.99 15.10 12.06
N ALA A 289 -27.41 14.87 10.88
CA ALA A 289 -28.15 14.54 9.65
C ALA A 289 -28.96 13.23 9.75
N LEU A 290 -28.59 12.32 10.65
CA LEU A 290 -29.34 11.08 10.94
C LEU A 290 -30.11 11.14 12.27
N GLY A 291 -30.18 12.31 12.91
CA GLY A 291 -30.88 12.50 14.19
C GLY A 291 -30.09 12.09 15.43
N PHE A 292 -28.78 11.80 15.30
CA PHE A 292 -27.92 11.54 16.44
C PHE A 292 -27.32 12.86 16.96
N ASN A 293 -27.95 13.41 17.99
CA ASN A 293 -27.51 14.64 18.67
C ASN A 293 -26.39 14.41 19.70
N GLU A 294 -26.03 13.15 19.95
CA GLU A 294 -24.95 12.74 20.84
C GLU A 294 -23.93 11.89 20.07
N ALA A 295 -22.68 11.90 20.55
CA ALA A 295 -21.59 11.18 19.91
C ALA A 295 -21.84 9.66 19.95
N THR A 296 -22.07 9.07 18.79
CA THR A 296 -22.41 7.65 18.63
C THR A 296 -21.27 6.88 17.97
N LYS A 297 -21.26 5.55 18.13
CA LYS A 297 -20.20 4.68 17.61
C LYS A 297 -20.15 4.74 16.08
N ILE A 298 -18.99 5.10 15.56
CA ILE A 298 -18.69 5.11 14.13
C ILE A 298 -17.47 4.26 13.86
N CYS A 299 -17.22 3.95 12.59
CA CYS A 299 -16.04 3.20 12.20
C CYS A 299 -14.93 4.14 11.79
N ASP A 300 -13.70 3.65 11.74
CA ASP A 300 -12.52 4.50 11.49
C ASP A 300 -12.60 5.22 10.15
N ASP A 301 -13.09 4.56 9.09
CA ASP A 301 -13.36 5.20 7.79
C ASP A 301 -14.24 6.45 7.93
N CYS A 302 -15.31 6.36 8.73
CA CYS A 302 -16.25 7.46 8.92
C CYS A 302 -15.67 8.54 9.83
N ALA A 303 -14.87 8.16 10.83
CA ALA A 303 -14.20 9.12 11.70
C ALA A 303 -13.21 9.98 10.90
N ASN A 304 -12.43 9.35 10.03
CA ASN A 304 -11.46 10.02 9.16
C ASN A 304 -12.11 10.93 8.10
N MET A 305 -13.34 10.65 7.68
CA MET A 305 -14.08 11.54 6.77
C MET A 305 -14.56 12.82 7.47
N VAL A 306 -14.97 12.74 8.74
CA VAL A 306 -15.47 13.90 9.49
C VAL A 306 -14.35 14.90 9.79
N THR A 307 -13.13 14.42 10.07
CA THR A 307 -11.98 15.27 10.36
C THR A 307 -11.52 16.10 9.16
N GLN A 308 -11.73 15.63 7.93
CA GLN A 308 -11.34 16.35 6.69
C GLN A 308 -12.31 17.46 6.27
N SER A 309 -13.52 17.51 6.86
CA SER A 309 -14.53 18.54 6.57
C SER A 309 -14.52 19.73 7.55
N SER A 310 -13.55 19.77 8.46
CA SER A 310 -13.41 20.84 9.49
C SER A 310 -12.15 21.70 9.31
N THR A 311 -11.50 21.59 8.16
CA THR A 311 -10.43 22.47 7.64
C THR A 311 -10.87 23.03 6.30
#